data_AF-A0A821ZAF2-F1
#
_entry.id   AF-A0A821ZAF2-F1
#
_cell.length_a   1.000
_cell.length_b   1.000
_cell.length_c   1.000
_cell.angle_alpha   90.00
_cell.angle_beta   90.00
_cell.angle_gamma   90.00
#
_symmetry.space_group_name_H-M   'P 1'
#
loop_
_entity.id
_entity.type
_entity.pdbx_description
1 polymer ?
#
loop_
_entity_poly.entity_id
_entity_poly.type
_entity_poly.pdbx_seq_one_letter_code
_entity_poly.pdbx_strand_id
1 'polypeptide(L)'
;MYSCCFSSGSLIVKLLQYYKWSFVKFLYEDTPKPWHECQVLLRPIAHTFASNQIRSDNRKITNHDIKDNFKSIFIDFISNNASVSLWCVSPRTFRSAILTANKLGFVNGEYVFIYLDTVLTQENTDEKSLAVRQPWFDPNETVSEVNENARRAFETVLFVRQRLYTGERFRRFAADVVEFARDT
;
A
#
# COMPACT_ATOMS: atom_id res chain seq x y z
N MET A 1 -14.95 -16.57 -17.16
CA MET A 1 -14.36 -15.26 -17.51
C MET A 1 -14.26 -14.40 -16.25
N TYR A 2 -13.24 -14.60 -15.39
CA TYR A 2 -12.94 -13.75 -14.22
C TYR A 2 -11.46 -13.92 -13.83
N SER A 3 -10.52 -13.32 -14.59
CA SER A 3 -9.08 -13.50 -14.33
C SER A 3 -8.36 -12.23 -13.85
N CYS A 4 -9.05 -11.10 -13.67
CA CYS A 4 -8.37 -9.83 -13.32
C CYS A 4 -8.11 -9.64 -11.81
N CYS A 5 -8.83 -10.33 -10.91
CA CYS A 5 -8.66 -10.13 -9.46
C CYS A 5 -7.70 -11.13 -8.78
N PHE A 6 -7.14 -12.10 -9.51
CA PHE A 6 -6.37 -13.21 -8.93
C PHE A 6 -4.87 -12.92 -8.73
N SER A 7 -4.32 -11.85 -9.32
CA SER A 7 -2.85 -11.72 -9.44
C SER A 7 -2.16 -11.15 -8.20
N SER A 8 -2.77 -10.18 -7.50
CA SER A 8 -2.15 -9.52 -6.35
C SER A 8 -2.05 -10.44 -5.13
N GLY A 9 -3.10 -11.18 -4.80
CA GLY A 9 -3.07 -12.19 -3.73
C GLY A 9 -2.01 -13.27 -3.96
N SER A 10 -1.90 -13.75 -5.20
CA SER A 10 -0.92 -14.77 -5.59
C SER A 10 0.53 -14.28 -5.47
N LEU A 11 0.79 -13.02 -5.87
CA LEU A 11 2.10 -12.40 -5.72
C LEU A 11 2.50 -12.30 -4.24
N ILE A 12 1.58 -11.80 -3.40
CA ILE A 12 1.85 -11.61 -1.98
C ILE A 12 2.10 -12.97 -1.33
N VAL A 13 1.29 -14.00 -1.61
CA VAL A 13 1.55 -15.36 -1.08
C VAL A 13 2.94 -15.87 -1.45
N LYS A 14 3.35 -15.72 -2.71
CA LYS A 14 4.69 -16.14 -3.14
C LYS A 14 5.80 -15.40 -2.39
N LEU A 15 5.62 -14.09 -2.18
CA LEU A 15 6.53 -13.28 -1.38
C LEU A 15 6.63 -13.80 0.07
N LEU A 16 5.49 -14.03 0.71
CA LEU A 16 5.43 -14.54 2.09
C LEU A 16 6.08 -15.92 2.20
N GLN A 17 5.80 -16.83 1.26
CA GLN A 17 6.38 -18.17 1.22
C GLN A 17 7.90 -18.13 1.00
N TYR A 18 8.38 -17.26 0.12
CA TYR A 18 9.81 -17.10 -0.15
C TYR A 18 10.58 -16.70 1.13
N TYR A 19 10.05 -15.74 1.89
CA TYR A 19 10.63 -15.30 3.15
C TYR A 19 10.19 -16.11 4.37
N LYS A 20 9.39 -17.17 4.17
CA LYS A 20 8.85 -18.06 5.21
C LYS A 20 8.02 -17.33 6.28
N TRP A 21 7.34 -16.25 5.90
CA TRP A 21 6.40 -15.55 6.77
C TRP A 21 5.03 -16.25 6.75
N SER A 22 4.59 -16.75 7.90
CA SER A 22 3.34 -17.52 8.03
C SER A 22 2.18 -16.70 8.60
N PHE A 23 2.43 -15.47 9.05
CA PHE A 23 1.41 -14.60 9.64
C PHE A 23 1.58 -13.15 9.19
N VAL A 24 0.48 -12.53 8.75
CA VAL A 24 0.44 -11.15 8.25
C VAL A 24 -0.75 -10.39 8.83
N LYS A 25 -0.53 -9.13 9.21
CA LYS A 25 -1.60 -8.22 9.60
C LYS A 25 -2.03 -7.33 8.45
N PHE A 26 -3.30 -7.41 8.06
CA PHE A 26 -3.88 -6.62 6.98
C PHE A 26 -4.59 -5.39 7.52
N LEU A 27 -4.18 -4.20 7.08
CA LEU A 27 -4.76 -2.93 7.46
C LEU A 27 -5.39 -2.25 6.25
N TYR A 28 -6.61 -1.76 6.41
CA TYR A 28 -7.31 -1.07 5.35
C TYR A 28 -8.16 0.10 5.84
N GLU A 29 -8.32 1.11 5.00
CA GLU A 29 -9.00 2.35 5.36
C GLU A 29 -10.51 2.13 5.53
N ASP A 30 -11.08 2.72 6.60
CA ASP A 30 -12.52 2.85 6.73
C ASP A 30 -13.04 3.85 5.73
N THR A 31 -13.84 3.36 4.79
CA THR A 31 -14.53 4.23 3.86
C THR A 31 -16.02 3.93 3.90
N PRO A 32 -16.86 4.97 3.81
CA PRO A 32 -18.32 4.81 3.75
C PRO A 32 -18.79 4.24 2.41
N LYS A 33 -17.90 4.10 1.42
CA LYS A 33 -18.22 3.58 0.10
C LYS A 33 -18.24 2.05 0.16
N PRO A 34 -19.38 1.38 -0.13
CA PRO A 34 -19.51 -0.09 -0.03
C PRO A 34 -18.64 -0.88 -1.03
N TRP A 35 -17.89 -0.19 -1.91
CA TRP A 35 -17.04 -0.77 -2.94
C TRP A 35 -15.66 -0.12 -3.01
N HIS A 36 -15.15 0.36 -1.87
CA HIS A 36 -13.79 0.90 -1.85
C HIS A 36 -12.77 -0.18 -2.22
N GLU A 37 -11.80 0.18 -3.05
CA GLU A 37 -10.85 -0.74 -3.68
C GLU A 37 -10.21 -1.69 -2.68
N CYS A 38 -9.79 -1.18 -1.52
CA CYS A 38 -9.18 -1.99 -0.47
C CYS A 38 -10.12 -3.01 0.18
N GLN A 39 -11.42 -2.68 0.32
CA GLN A 39 -12.41 -3.63 0.84
C GLN A 39 -12.69 -4.73 -0.19
N VAL A 40 -12.70 -4.38 -1.47
CA VAL A 40 -12.88 -5.34 -2.57
C VAL A 40 -11.69 -6.29 -2.67
N LEU A 41 -10.46 -5.80 -2.46
CA LEU A 41 -9.24 -6.60 -2.51
C LEU A 41 -9.03 -7.50 -1.29
N LEU A 42 -9.59 -7.12 -0.12
CA LEU A 42 -9.46 -7.90 1.10
C LEU A 42 -9.97 -9.35 0.94
N ARG A 43 -11.17 -9.52 0.37
CA ARG A 43 -11.79 -10.86 0.22
C ARG A 43 -10.95 -11.84 -0.59
N PRO A 44 -10.52 -11.54 -1.84
CA PRO A 44 -9.71 -12.46 -2.62
C PRO A 44 -8.32 -12.68 -1.99
N ILE A 45 -7.71 -11.66 -1.39
CA ILE A 45 -6.42 -11.81 -0.70
C ILE A 45 -6.57 -12.76 0.50
N ALA A 46 -7.55 -12.53 1.37
CA ALA A 46 -7.81 -13.37 2.54
C ALA A 46 -8.13 -14.82 2.15
N HIS A 47 -8.94 -15.03 1.10
CA HIS A 47 -9.19 -16.36 0.56
C HIS A 47 -7.91 -17.05 0.07
N THR A 48 -7.04 -16.31 -0.62
CA THR A 48 -5.76 -16.83 -1.13
C THR A 48 -4.83 -17.18 0.03
N PHE A 49 -4.78 -16.37 1.08
CA PHE A 49 -4.00 -16.64 2.29
C PHE A 49 -4.46 -17.91 3.00
N ALA A 50 -5.76 -18.05 3.25
CA ALA A 50 -6.35 -19.23 3.86
C ALA A 50 -6.04 -20.50 3.05
N SER A 51 -6.18 -20.44 1.73
CA SER A 51 -5.88 -21.56 0.83
C SER A 51 -4.40 -21.98 0.84
N ASN A 52 -3.50 -21.08 1.24
CA ASN A 52 -2.06 -21.30 1.31
C ASN A 52 -1.53 -21.43 2.75
N GLN A 53 -2.42 -21.66 3.73
CA GLN A 53 -2.07 -21.80 5.15
C GLN A 53 -1.32 -20.59 5.74
N ILE A 54 -1.52 -19.40 5.16
CA ILE A 54 -1.04 -18.14 5.71
C ILE A 54 -2.09 -17.61 6.68
N ARG A 55 -1.72 -17.45 7.94
CA ARG A 55 -2.58 -16.82 8.94
C ARG A 55 -2.67 -15.32 8.65
N SER A 56 -3.82 -14.73 8.88
CA SER A 56 -3.96 -13.27 8.79
C SER A 56 -5.02 -12.73 9.71
N ASP A 57 -4.69 -11.62 10.37
CA ASP A 57 -5.66 -10.78 11.07
C ASP A 57 -5.88 -9.51 10.26
N ASN A 58 -7.12 -9.05 10.21
CA ASN A 58 -7.46 -7.80 9.52
C ASN A 58 -7.96 -6.76 10.52
N ARG A 59 -7.60 -5.49 10.28
CA ARG A 59 -8.07 -4.34 11.05
C ARG A 59 -8.42 -3.20 10.11
N LYS A 60 -9.58 -2.61 10.35
CA LYS A 60 -10.03 -1.39 9.70
C LYS A 60 -9.39 -0.18 10.40
N ILE A 61 -8.86 0.76 9.63
CA ILE A 61 -8.31 2.03 10.12
C ILE A 61 -9.43 3.05 10.16
N THR A 62 -9.76 3.50 11.36
CA THR A 62 -10.85 4.44 11.63
C THR A 62 -10.33 5.87 11.77
N ASN A 63 -11.25 6.84 11.77
CA ASN A 63 -10.93 8.23 12.10
C ASN A 63 -10.33 8.39 13.51
N HIS A 64 -10.66 7.49 14.44
CA HIS A 64 -10.04 7.49 15.77
C HIS A 64 -8.55 7.15 15.66
N ASP A 65 -8.19 6.12 14.88
CA ASP A 65 -6.78 5.73 14.71
C ASP A 65 -5.96 6.84 14.06
N ILE A 66 -6.54 7.58 13.11
CA ILE A 66 -5.88 8.75 12.49
C ILE A 66 -5.67 9.87 13.53
N LYS A 67 -6.67 10.15 14.37
CA LYS A 67 -6.58 11.16 15.44
C LYS A 67 -5.56 10.77 16.53
N ASP A 68 -5.43 9.48 16.81
CA ASP A 68 -4.43 8.91 17.72
C ASP A 68 -3.05 8.77 17.07
N ASN A 69 -2.84 9.36 15.88
CA ASN A 69 -1.60 9.26 15.12
C ASN A 69 -1.13 7.81 14.93
N PHE A 70 -2.03 6.86 14.76
CA PHE A 70 -1.76 5.42 14.58
C PHE A 70 -1.10 4.71 15.77
N LYS A 71 -0.99 5.35 16.95
CA LYS A 71 -0.28 4.76 18.10
C LYS A 71 -0.88 3.43 18.54
N SER A 72 -2.20 3.38 18.74
CA SER A 72 -2.93 2.14 19.06
C SER A 72 -2.83 1.07 17.98
N ILE A 73 -2.68 1.44 16.70
CA ILE A 73 -2.41 0.46 15.64
C ILE A 73 -1.05 -0.19 15.84
N PHE A 74 0.00 0.59 16.10
CA PHE A 74 1.35 0.01 16.25
C PHE A 74 1.50 -0.76 17.56
N ILE A 75 1.08 -0.16 18.68
CA ILE A 75 1.25 -0.74 20.01
C ILE A 75 0.31 -1.91 20.24
N ASP A 76 -0.98 -1.78 19.94
CA ASP A 76 -1.96 -2.80 20.34
C ASP A 76 -2.17 -3.86 19.25
N PHE A 77 -1.99 -3.48 17.98
CA PHE A 77 -2.19 -4.38 16.85
C PHE A 77 -0.88 -4.88 16.25
N ILE A 78 -0.02 -4.04 15.66
CA ILE A 78 1.18 -4.53 14.95
C ILE A 78 2.13 -5.30 15.88
N SER A 79 2.47 -4.74 17.05
CA SER A 79 3.41 -5.37 17.99
C SER A 79 2.97 -6.76 18.48
N ASN A 80 1.68 -7.05 18.41
CA ASN A 80 1.11 -8.30 18.89
C ASN A 80 1.32 -9.45 17.90
N ASN A 81 2.45 -10.15 18.02
CA ASN A 81 2.79 -11.38 17.30
C ASN A 81 2.93 -11.27 15.77
N ALA A 82 3.09 -10.08 15.18
CA ALA A 82 3.33 -9.95 13.75
C ALA A 82 4.47 -9.00 13.41
N SER A 83 5.44 -9.50 12.66
CA SER A 83 6.52 -8.71 12.06
C SER A 83 6.16 -8.17 10.68
N VAL A 84 5.11 -8.69 10.04
CA VAL A 84 4.73 -8.33 8.67
C VAL A 84 3.34 -7.74 8.64
N SER A 85 3.22 -6.57 8.01
CA SER A 85 1.95 -5.87 7.84
C SER A 85 1.71 -5.49 6.39
N LEU A 86 0.48 -5.66 5.93
CA LEU A 86 0.02 -5.36 4.58
C LEU A 86 -1.01 -4.23 4.65
N TRP A 87 -0.72 -3.12 4.01
CA TRP A 87 -1.47 -1.88 4.11
C TRP A 87 -2.14 -1.55 2.79
N CYS A 88 -3.46 -1.35 2.81
CA CYS A 88 -4.23 -0.85 1.71
C CYS A 88 -4.99 0.41 2.15
N VAL A 89 -4.35 1.57 1.94
CA VAL A 89 -4.83 2.87 2.39
C VAL A 89 -4.40 3.96 1.40
N SER A 90 -4.96 5.16 1.51
CA SER A 90 -4.46 6.30 0.73
C SER A 90 -2.96 6.58 0.98
N PRO A 91 -2.21 7.11 -0.02
CA PRO A 91 -0.79 7.42 0.15
C PRO A 91 -0.49 8.35 1.33
N ARG A 92 -1.37 9.32 1.59
CA ARG A 92 -1.26 10.25 2.71
C ARG A 92 -1.38 9.51 4.05
N THR A 93 -2.42 8.68 4.20
CA THR A 93 -2.63 7.85 5.40
C THR A 93 -1.43 6.93 5.64
N PHE A 94 -0.91 6.30 4.58
CA PHE A 94 0.27 5.43 4.70
C PHE A 94 1.52 6.19 5.14
N ARG A 95 1.82 7.36 4.53
CA ARG A 95 2.96 8.20 4.92
C ARG A 95 2.90 8.60 6.40
N SER A 96 1.74 9.04 6.86
CA SER A 96 1.55 9.38 8.27
C SER A 96 1.78 8.17 9.19
N ALA A 97 1.29 6.99 8.82
CA ALA A 97 1.51 5.77 9.58
C ALA A 97 3.00 5.38 9.66
N ILE A 98 3.75 5.45 8.56
CA ILE A 98 5.18 5.13 8.54
C ILE A 98 6.01 6.15 9.35
N LEU A 99 5.65 7.43 9.32
CA LEU A 99 6.28 8.43 10.18
C LEU A 99 6.03 8.16 11.67
N THR A 100 4.81 7.73 12.03
CA THR A 100 4.55 7.25 13.40
C THR A 100 5.37 6.02 13.72
N ALA A 101 5.42 5.03 12.83
CA ALA A 101 6.20 3.81 13.02
C ALA A 101 7.66 4.14 13.35
N ASN A 102 8.24 5.09 12.61
CA ASN A 102 9.61 5.56 12.83
C ASN A 102 9.77 6.20 14.22
N LYS A 103 8.85 7.09 14.61
CA LYS A 103 8.86 7.73 15.94
C LYS A 103 8.72 6.73 17.09
N LEU A 104 7.97 5.65 16.87
CA LEU A 104 7.75 4.59 17.86
C LEU A 104 8.82 3.50 17.83
N GLY A 105 9.83 3.59 16.95
CA GLY A 105 10.93 2.62 16.86
C GLY A 105 10.61 1.33 16.10
N PHE A 106 9.54 1.29 15.31
CA PHE A 106 9.17 0.13 14.49
C PHE A 106 9.96 0.07 13.16
N VAL A 107 10.62 1.16 12.76
CA VAL A 107 11.53 1.19 11.60
C VAL A 107 12.94 0.81 12.07
N ASN A 108 13.08 -0.42 12.56
CA ASN A 108 14.33 -0.95 13.12
C ASN A 108 14.84 -2.21 12.41
N GLY A 109 14.12 -2.67 11.37
CA GLY A 109 14.42 -3.90 10.62
C GLY A 109 13.70 -5.15 11.14
N GLU A 110 13.03 -5.10 12.29
CA GLU A 110 12.22 -6.22 12.80
C GLU A 110 10.82 -6.27 12.18
N TYR A 111 10.35 -5.14 11.62
CA TYR A 111 9.04 -5.01 11.00
C TYR A 111 9.16 -4.74 9.51
N VAL A 112 8.27 -5.36 8.74
CA VAL A 112 8.15 -5.19 7.30
C VAL A 112 6.78 -4.59 6.99
N PHE A 113 6.80 -3.46 6.29
CA PHE A 113 5.59 -2.75 5.85
C PHE A 113 5.40 -2.98 4.36
N ILE A 114 4.39 -3.76 3.99
CA ILE A 114 4.01 -3.99 2.60
C ILE A 114 2.88 -3.02 2.27
N TYR A 115 3.11 -2.09 1.35
CA TYR A 115 2.10 -1.18 0.85
C TYR A 115 1.49 -1.71 -0.45
N LEU A 116 0.19 -2.00 -0.43
CA LEU A 116 -0.59 -2.33 -1.61
C LEU A 116 -1.10 -1.04 -2.23
N ASP A 117 -0.41 -0.62 -3.27
CA ASP A 117 -0.79 0.56 -4.05
C ASP A 117 -1.81 0.13 -5.11
N THR A 118 -3.08 0.31 -4.75
CA THR A 118 -4.24 -0.07 -5.58
C THR A 118 -4.58 0.96 -6.63
N VAL A 119 -3.95 2.14 -6.56
CA VAL A 119 -4.16 3.18 -7.54
C VAL A 119 -3.59 2.67 -8.86
N LEU A 120 -4.50 2.22 -9.73
CA LEU A 120 -4.27 2.18 -11.17
C LEU A 120 -3.85 3.59 -11.57
N THR A 121 -2.56 3.88 -11.52
CA THR A 121 -1.99 5.19 -11.83
C THR A 121 -1.96 5.35 -13.35
N GLN A 122 -3.15 5.37 -13.94
CA GLN A 122 -3.38 5.99 -15.22
C GLN A 122 -3.71 7.45 -14.92
N GLU A 123 -2.69 8.30 -14.85
CA GLU A 123 -2.73 9.70 -15.30
C GLU A 123 -1.42 10.42 -15.01
N ASN A 124 -0.91 11.04 -16.06
CA ASN A 124 0.28 11.89 -16.09
C ASN A 124 0.01 13.26 -15.47
N THR A 125 -0.36 13.33 -14.19
CA THR A 125 -0.18 14.57 -13.41
C THR A 125 1.15 14.51 -12.68
N ASP A 126 1.84 15.66 -12.60
CA ASP A 126 3.15 15.76 -11.93
C ASP A 126 3.06 15.28 -10.47
N GLU A 127 1.94 15.55 -9.79
CA GLU A 127 1.67 15.11 -8.42
C GLU A 127 1.52 13.58 -8.29
N LYS A 128 0.77 12.91 -9.17
CA LYS A 128 0.61 11.44 -9.15
C LYS A 128 1.93 10.75 -9.50
N SER A 129 2.69 11.32 -10.43
CA SER A 129 4.02 10.83 -10.80
C SER A 129 5.05 10.99 -9.68
N LEU A 130 4.88 12.01 -8.83
CA LEU A 130 5.70 12.24 -7.65
C LEU A 130 5.35 11.25 -6.54
N ALA A 131 4.06 11.00 -6.27
CA ALA A 131 3.64 9.98 -5.31
C ALA A 131 4.16 8.57 -5.65
N VAL A 132 4.27 8.24 -6.94
CA VAL A 132 4.86 6.98 -7.42
C VAL A 132 6.38 6.97 -7.22
N ARG A 133 7.08 8.05 -7.55
CA ARG A 133 8.56 8.13 -7.52
C ARG A 133 9.13 8.39 -6.12
N GLN A 134 8.43 9.17 -5.32
CA GLN A 134 8.82 9.68 -4.01
C GLN A 134 7.61 9.63 -3.05
N PRO A 135 7.12 8.44 -2.69
CA PRO A 135 5.93 8.27 -1.84
C PRO A 135 6.09 8.85 -0.42
N TRP A 136 7.32 9.14 -0.02
CA TRP A 136 7.69 9.76 1.26
C TRP A 136 7.66 11.29 1.22
N PHE A 137 7.68 11.91 0.03
CA PHE A 137 7.79 13.35 -0.12
C PHE A 137 6.41 14.01 -0.05
N ASP A 138 6.29 15.03 0.81
CA ASP A 138 5.13 15.92 0.83
C ASP A 138 5.59 17.34 0.43
N PRO A 139 5.08 17.91 -0.67
CA PRO A 139 5.46 19.26 -1.12
C PRO A 139 4.99 20.37 -0.16
N ASN A 140 3.99 20.08 0.69
CA ASN A 140 3.49 21.04 1.68
C ASN A 140 4.24 20.97 3.01
N GLU A 141 5.20 20.04 3.14
CA GLU A 141 6.03 19.92 4.33
C GLU A 141 7.05 21.06 4.36
N THR A 142 6.90 21.95 5.35
CA THR A 142 7.74 23.14 5.50
C THR A 142 9.06 22.81 6.20
N VAL A 143 9.12 21.70 6.93
CA VAL A 143 10.32 21.26 7.66
C VAL A 143 11.05 20.19 6.85
N SER A 144 12.13 20.59 6.18
CA SER A 144 12.93 19.70 5.32
C SER A 144 13.35 18.38 6.00
N GLU A 145 13.66 18.43 7.31
CA GLU A 145 14.04 17.25 8.09
C GLU A 145 12.94 16.19 8.15
N VAL A 146 11.66 16.57 8.09
CA VAL A 146 10.55 15.61 8.13
C VAL A 146 10.51 14.78 6.84
N ASN A 147 10.76 15.38 5.68
CA ASN A 147 10.84 14.64 4.42
C ASN A 147 12.08 13.74 4.37
N GLU A 148 13.22 14.15 4.92
CA GLU A 148 14.40 13.26 5.03
C GLU A 148 14.16 12.09 5.99
N ASN A 149 13.50 12.35 7.12
CA ASN A 149 13.11 11.29 8.05
C ASN A 149 12.09 10.34 7.42
N ALA A 150 11.13 10.86 6.65
CA ALA A 150 10.20 10.05 5.87
C ALA A 150 10.96 9.19 4.85
N ARG A 151 11.91 9.78 4.12
CA ARG A 151 12.72 9.06 3.12
C ARG A 151 13.41 7.85 3.74
N ARG A 152 14.08 8.02 4.89
CA ARG A 152 14.74 6.91 5.61
C ARG A 152 13.74 5.88 6.11
N ALA A 153 12.63 6.32 6.69
CA ALA A 153 11.60 5.40 7.19
C ALA A 153 11.03 4.50 6.07
N PHE A 154 10.86 5.08 4.88
CA PHE A 154 10.36 4.38 3.71
C PHE A 154 11.34 3.37 3.09
N GLU A 155 12.61 3.33 3.51
CA GLU A 155 13.56 2.29 3.09
C GLU A 155 13.15 0.89 3.59
N THR A 156 12.31 0.82 4.63
CA THR A 156 11.75 -0.43 5.19
C THR A 156 10.45 -0.87 4.52
N VAL A 157 9.95 -0.11 3.55
CA VAL A 157 8.65 -0.36 2.91
C VAL A 157 8.82 -1.15 1.61
N LEU A 158 8.06 -2.24 1.48
CA LEU A 158 7.88 -2.97 0.23
C LEU A 158 6.63 -2.47 -0.50
N PHE A 159 6.78 -2.08 -1.75
CA PHE A 159 5.67 -1.62 -2.58
C PHE A 159 5.16 -2.73 -3.50
N VAL A 160 3.87 -3.04 -3.41
CA VAL A 160 3.18 -3.94 -4.33
C VAL A 160 2.33 -3.09 -5.27
N ARG A 161 2.77 -3.02 -6.53
CA ARG A 161 2.17 -2.22 -7.61
C ARG A 161 1.94 -3.05 -8.85
N GLN A 162 1.03 -2.60 -9.71
CA GLN A 162 0.94 -3.14 -11.06
C GLN A 162 2.21 -2.81 -11.86
N ARG A 163 2.63 -3.75 -12.70
CA ARG A 163 3.77 -3.55 -13.59
C ARG A 163 3.45 -2.46 -14.60
N LEU A 164 4.25 -1.39 -14.63
CA LEU A 164 4.18 -0.38 -15.66
C LEU A 164 4.70 -0.95 -16.99
N TYR A 165 3.92 -0.80 -18.05
CA TYR A 165 4.35 -1.09 -19.41
C TYR A 165 5.01 0.16 -19.99
N THR A 166 6.30 0.10 -20.30
CA THR A 166 7.08 1.24 -20.82
C THR A 166 7.48 1.09 -22.29
N GLY A 167 7.11 -0.03 -22.91
CA GLY A 167 7.43 -0.35 -24.30
C GLY A 167 6.84 0.66 -25.28
N GLU A 168 7.53 0.86 -26.40
CA GLU A 168 7.12 1.83 -27.43
C GLU A 168 5.71 1.55 -27.97
N ARG A 169 5.35 0.27 -28.18
CA ARG A 169 4.00 -0.11 -28.62
C ARG A 169 2.92 0.32 -27.64
N PHE A 170 3.15 0.15 -26.33
CA PHE A 170 2.20 0.59 -25.31
C PHE A 170 2.09 2.11 -25.26
N ARG A 171 3.20 2.83 -25.43
CA ARG A 171 3.19 4.30 -25.51
C ARG A 171 2.38 4.82 -26.69
N ARG A 172 2.53 4.22 -27.88
CA ARG A 172 1.72 4.57 -29.05
C ARG A 172 0.24 4.30 -28.82
N PHE A 173 -0.10 3.09 -28.37
CA PHE A 173 -1.48 2.74 -28.02
C PHE A 173 -2.09 3.72 -27.00
N ALA A 174 -1.36 4.07 -25.93
CA ALA A 174 -1.84 5.01 -24.93
C ALA A 174 -2.06 6.42 -25.51
N ALA A 175 -1.20 6.87 -26.43
CA ALA A 175 -1.37 8.14 -27.12
C ALA A 175 -2.62 8.12 -28.01
N ASP A 176 -2.80 7.06 -28.80
CA ASP A 176 -3.96 6.88 -29.68
C ASP A 176 -5.28 6.89 -28.89
N VAL A 177 -5.32 6.24 -27.72
CA VAL A 177 -6.49 6.24 -26.82
C VAL A 177 -6.80 7.63 -26.28
N VAL A 178 -5.78 8.40 -25.91
CA VAL A 178 -5.95 9.77 -25.42
C VAL A 178 -6.44 10.70 -26.53
N GLU A 179 -5.92 10.54 -27.74
CA GLU A 179 -6.37 11.30 -28.92
C GLU A 179 -7.83 11.00 -29.24
N PHE A 180 -8.20 9.72 -29.36
CA PHE A 180 -9.58 9.29 -29.58
C PHE A 180 -10.56 9.85 -28.53
N ALA A 181 -10.18 9.84 -27.26
CA ALA A 181 -11.02 10.33 -26.17
C ALA A 181 -11.20 11.86 -26.17
N ARG A 182 -10.34 12.62 -26.86
CA ARG A 182 -10.48 14.09 -27.00
C ARG A 182 -11.39 14.51 -28.16
N ASP A 183 -11.49 13.65 -29.17
CA ASP A 183 -12.31 13.89 -30.36
C ASP A 183 -13.79 13.53 -30.16
N THR A 184 -14.17 13.04 -28.97
CA THR A 184 -15.54 12.68 -28.58
C THR A 184 -16.07 13.63 -27.50
#